data_AF-A0A1A7ZRW5-F1
#
_entry.id   AF-A0A1A7ZRW5-F1
#
_cell.length_a   1.000
_cell.length_b   1.000
_cell.length_c   1.000
_cell.angle_alpha   90.00
_cell.angle_beta   90.00
_cell.angle_gamma   90.00
#
_symmetry.space_group_name_H-M   'P 1'
#
loop_
_entity.id
_entity.type
_entity.pdbx_description
1 polymer ?
#
loop_
_entity_poly.entity_id
_entity_poly.type
_entity_poly.pdbx_seq_one_letter_code
_entity_poly.pdbx_strand_id
1 'polypeptide(L)'
;MALSLGAAHPVVRLAKWYEHLFGRLSTLNLCVTNAMKNDLQKNWGIEATTLHDRPASVFGKTSLNLQHELFCRLANTYPEFQHPGTVGEETKAEATVFTVCSPNDGSVTLWRDRPALLVSSTSWTEDEDFSILLKALEAEYEGYIRGGSLLPSLVCVITGKGPQKEHYRKLIDSLHLDHVNICTPWLEAEDYPLLLGSSDLGVCLHKSSSGLDLPMKVVDMFGCCLPVCAISFNSLPELVKHDENGLIFRDSAELAEQLKSLLSGFPSLDGKLGAFRAKLCSSRDQCWDDNWDQTVLPLLRSLSLPEP
;
A
#
# COMPACT_ATOMS: atom_id res chain seq x y z
N MET A 1 -10.92 18.94 -8.23
CA MET A 1 -11.85 20.06 -8.55
C MET A 1 -13.18 19.56 -9.15
N ALA A 2 -13.14 18.72 -10.19
CA ALA A 2 -14.36 18.19 -10.82
C ALA A 2 -15.22 17.32 -9.88
N LEU A 3 -14.60 16.53 -8.99
CA LEU A 3 -15.33 15.74 -7.99
C LEU A 3 -16.10 16.61 -6.99
N SER A 4 -15.53 17.74 -6.56
CA SER A 4 -16.13 18.62 -5.55
C SER A 4 -17.12 19.64 -6.12
N LEU A 5 -16.83 20.19 -7.32
CA LEU A 5 -17.65 21.26 -7.93
C LEU A 5 -18.57 20.76 -9.05
N GLY A 6 -18.33 19.55 -9.55
CA GLY A 6 -19.01 18.99 -10.72
C GLY A 6 -18.37 19.41 -12.06
N ALA A 7 -18.44 18.52 -13.05
CA ALA A 7 -17.81 18.72 -14.36
C ALA A 7 -18.37 19.93 -15.15
N ALA A 8 -19.62 20.32 -14.90
CA ALA A 8 -20.27 21.44 -15.56
C ALA A 8 -19.93 22.81 -14.95
N HIS A 9 -19.26 22.84 -13.79
CA HIS A 9 -18.99 24.07 -13.07
C HIS A 9 -18.09 25.02 -13.90
N PRO A 10 -18.39 26.33 -13.97
CA PRO A 10 -17.65 27.28 -14.81
C PRO A 10 -16.13 27.26 -14.59
N VAL A 11 -15.69 27.19 -13.33
CA VAL A 11 -14.27 27.11 -12.97
C VAL A 11 -13.61 25.83 -13.50
N VAL A 12 -14.31 24.69 -13.43
CA VAL A 12 -13.80 23.41 -13.94
C VAL A 12 -13.67 23.45 -15.45
N ARG A 13 -14.64 24.06 -16.15
CA ARG A 13 -14.57 24.25 -17.61
C ARG A 13 -13.46 25.21 -18.02
N LEU A 14 -13.26 26.30 -17.27
CA LEU A 14 -12.18 27.26 -17.51
C LEU A 14 -10.81 26.61 -17.30
N ALA A 15 -10.63 25.86 -16.20
CA ALA A 15 -9.41 25.10 -15.94
C ALA A 15 -9.12 24.10 -17.06
N LYS A 16 -10.12 23.32 -17.49
CA LYS A 16 -9.98 22.38 -18.61
C LYS A 16 -9.57 23.08 -19.92
N TRP A 17 -10.19 24.22 -20.23
CA TRP A 17 -9.83 24.99 -21.42
C TRP A 17 -8.38 25.52 -21.33
N TYR A 18 -8.01 26.05 -20.16
CA TYR A 18 -6.67 26.55 -19.90
C TYR A 18 -5.61 25.45 -20.07
N GLU A 19 -5.81 24.30 -19.41
CA GLU A 19 -4.89 23.16 -19.53
C GLU A 19 -4.81 22.68 -20.98
N HIS A 20 -5.93 22.64 -21.72
CA HIS A 20 -5.94 22.15 -23.10
C HIS A 20 -5.22 23.08 -24.07
N LEU A 21 -5.35 24.39 -23.88
CA LEU A 21 -4.66 25.38 -24.70
C LEU A 21 -3.16 25.39 -24.41
N PHE A 22 -2.78 25.53 -23.14
CA PHE A 22 -1.38 25.71 -22.76
C PHE A 22 -0.59 24.40 -22.72
N GLY A 23 -1.24 23.26 -22.46
CA GLY A 23 -0.59 21.95 -22.48
C GLY A 23 -0.03 21.55 -23.83
N ARG A 24 -0.53 22.15 -24.94
CA ARG A 24 0.02 21.96 -26.29
C ARG A 24 1.22 22.86 -26.61
N LEU A 25 1.45 23.89 -25.82
CA LEU A 25 2.48 24.89 -26.08
C LEU A 25 3.83 24.55 -25.43
N SER A 26 3.88 23.50 -24.63
CA SER A 26 5.10 22.99 -24.01
C SER A 26 6.00 22.30 -25.04
N THR A 27 7.31 22.52 -24.91
CA THR A 27 8.32 21.85 -25.75
C THR A 27 8.45 20.36 -25.41
N LEU A 28 8.25 20.00 -24.13
CA LEU A 28 8.26 18.63 -23.63
C LEU A 28 7.10 18.45 -22.66
N ASN A 29 6.44 17.29 -22.74
CA ASN A 29 5.40 16.88 -21.80
C ASN A 29 5.82 15.56 -21.13
N LEU A 30 5.64 15.52 -19.81
CA LEU A 30 5.84 14.31 -19.01
C LEU A 30 4.49 13.88 -18.42
N CYS A 31 4.31 12.58 -18.24
CA CYS A 31 3.12 12.01 -17.61
C CYS A 31 3.48 10.76 -16.80
N VAL A 32 2.68 10.44 -15.79
CA VAL A 32 3.03 9.39 -14.80
C VAL A 32 2.75 7.96 -15.27
N THR A 33 1.95 7.80 -16.33
CA THR A 33 1.53 6.50 -16.87
C THR A 33 1.42 6.50 -18.38
N ASN A 34 1.48 5.32 -18.97
CA ASN A 34 1.17 5.11 -20.38
C ASN A 34 -0.33 5.32 -20.64
N ALA A 35 -1.20 4.98 -19.68
CA ALA A 35 -2.62 5.33 -19.74
C ALA A 35 -2.82 6.85 -19.93
N MET A 36 -2.15 7.67 -19.12
CA MET A 36 -2.21 9.13 -19.22
C MET A 36 -1.58 9.62 -20.53
N LYS A 37 -0.44 9.06 -20.95
CA LYS A 37 0.18 9.35 -22.25
C LYS A 37 -0.81 9.18 -23.40
N ASN A 38 -1.51 8.04 -23.41
CA ASN A 38 -2.49 7.72 -24.45
C ASN A 38 -3.71 8.65 -24.40
N ASP A 39 -4.19 9.00 -23.20
CA ASP A 39 -5.29 9.96 -23.02
C ASP A 39 -4.90 11.36 -23.53
N LEU A 40 -3.72 11.85 -23.15
CA LEU A 40 -3.16 13.13 -23.59
C LEU A 40 -3.03 13.16 -25.13
N GLN A 41 -2.52 12.10 -25.74
CA GLN A 41 -2.42 12.04 -27.20
C GLN A 41 -3.80 12.05 -27.86
N LYS A 42 -4.72 11.21 -27.39
CA LYS A 42 -6.02 11.00 -28.05
C LYS A 42 -6.99 12.16 -27.85
N ASN A 43 -7.08 12.67 -26.63
CA ASN A 43 -8.09 13.66 -26.23
C ASN A 43 -7.53 15.09 -26.24
N TRP A 44 -6.21 15.24 -26.14
CA TRP A 44 -5.56 16.54 -26.04
C TRP A 44 -4.59 16.80 -27.19
N GLY A 45 -4.23 15.81 -28.01
CA GLY A 45 -3.22 15.98 -29.06
C GLY A 45 -1.84 16.35 -28.49
N ILE A 46 -1.56 15.95 -27.25
CA ILE A 46 -0.31 16.21 -26.55
C ILE A 46 0.52 14.93 -26.57
N GLU A 47 1.69 15.01 -27.19
CA GLU A 47 2.69 13.94 -27.14
C GLU A 47 3.51 14.07 -25.85
N ALA A 48 3.43 13.04 -24.99
CA ALA A 48 4.11 13.01 -23.71
C ALA A 48 5.03 11.79 -23.57
N THR A 49 6.09 11.94 -22.79
CA THR A 49 6.94 10.83 -22.35
C THR A 49 6.49 10.37 -20.97
N THR A 50 6.39 9.05 -20.79
CA THR A 50 5.99 8.48 -19.51
C THR A 50 7.18 8.44 -18.56
N LEU A 51 7.02 9.05 -17.39
CA LEU A 51 7.94 9.02 -16.27
C LEU A 51 7.18 8.45 -15.07
N HIS A 52 7.33 7.15 -14.83
CA HIS A 52 6.66 6.50 -13.71
C HIS A 52 7.19 7.01 -12.37
N ASP A 53 6.28 7.16 -11.40
CA ASP A 53 6.65 7.43 -10.02
C ASP A 53 7.49 6.28 -9.42
N ARG A 54 8.44 6.66 -8.58
CA ARG A 54 9.32 5.74 -7.85
C ARG A 54 9.25 6.05 -6.36
N PRO A 55 9.38 5.04 -5.48
CA PRO A 55 9.34 5.26 -4.05
C PRO A 55 10.48 6.15 -3.59
N ALA A 56 10.20 7.01 -2.62
CA ALA A 56 11.23 7.77 -1.93
C ALA A 56 12.17 6.84 -1.15
N SER A 57 13.42 7.27 -0.95
CA SER A 57 14.48 6.47 -0.30
C SER A 57 14.19 6.08 1.15
N VAL A 58 13.26 6.79 1.80
CA VAL A 58 12.78 6.47 3.17
C VAL A 58 12.00 5.17 3.24
N PHE A 59 11.42 4.71 2.11
CA PHE A 59 10.69 3.45 2.05
C PHE A 59 11.65 2.29 1.80
N GLY A 60 11.76 1.40 2.79
CA GLY A 60 12.61 0.23 2.76
C GLY A 60 12.11 -0.85 3.71
N LYS A 61 12.77 -2.01 3.68
CA LYS A 61 12.54 -3.06 4.68
C LYS A 61 12.97 -2.56 6.06
N THR A 62 12.12 -2.76 7.06
CA THR A 62 12.43 -2.40 8.45
C THR A 62 13.22 -3.52 9.11
N SER A 63 14.35 -3.19 9.74
CA SER A 63 15.13 -4.17 10.51
C SER A 63 14.37 -4.65 11.74
N LEU A 64 14.54 -5.91 12.16
CA LEU A 64 13.77 -6.49 13.27
C LEU A 64 13.80 -5.65 14.55
N ASN A 65 14.95 -5.05 14.89
CA ASN A 65 15.07 -4.16 16.05
C ASN A 65 14.13 -2.95 15.93
N LEU A 66 14.13 -2.27 14.77
CA LEU A 66 13.23 -1.15 14.52
C LEU A 66 11.76 -1.57 14.46
N GLN A 67 11.46 -2.77 13.97
CA GLN A 67 10.09 -3.33 14.03
C GLN A 67 9.64 -3.48 15.48
N HIS A 68 10.50 -4.05 16.34
CA HIS A 68 10.19 -4.25 17.75
C HIS A 68 10.00 -2.92 18.50
N GLU A 69 10.90 -1.95 18.30
CA GLU A 69 10.75 -0.61 18.89
C GLU A 69 9.43 0.07 18.47
N LEU A 70 9.07 -0.01 17.18
CA LEU A 70 7.79 0.48 16.67
C LEU A 70 6.62 -0.25 17.33
N PHE A 71 6.64 -1.57 17.36
CA PHE A 71 5.55 -2.37 17.92
C PHE A 71 5.37 -2.16 19.42
N CYS A 72 6.45 -1.99 20.19
CA CYS A 72 6.35 -1.64 21.61
C CYS A 72 5.71 -0.27 21.81
N ARG A 73 6.09 0.75 21.01
CA ARG A 73 5.44 2.07 21.06
C ARG A 73 3.95 1.98 20.72
N LEU A 74 3.58 1.22 19.70
CA LEU A 74 2.18 1.03 19.31
C LEU A 74 1.40 0.25 20.39
N ALA A 75 1.99 -0.78 20.99
CA ALA A 75 1.38 -1.59 22.05
C ALA A 75 1.00 -0.77 23.30
N ASN A 76 1.67 0.35 23.57
CA ASN A 76 1.30 1.25 24.66
C ASN A 76 -0.06 1.95 24.44
N THR A 77 -0.52 2.05 23.19
CA THR A 77 -1.75 2.76 22.82
C THR A 77 -2.81 1.84 22.21
N TYR A 78 -2.38 0.82 21.48
CA TYR A 78 -3.22 -0.08 20.69
C TYR A 78 -3.08 -1.52 21.23
N PRO A 79 -4.10 -2.04 21.94
CA PRO A 79 -4.07 -3.39 22.52
C PRO A 79 -3.80 -4.50 21.51
N GLU A 80 -4.13 -4.29 20.24
CA GLU A 80 -3.92 -5.24 19.14
C GLU A 80 -2.45 -5.56 18.89
N PHE A 81 -1.52 -4.72 19.38
CA PHE A 81 -0.08 -4.96 19.33
C PHE A 81 0.49 -5.61 20.60
N GLN A 82 -0.29 -5.70 21.67
CA GLN A 82 0.14 -6.30 22.93
C GLN A 82 0.21 -7.82 22.80
N HIS A 83 1.17 -8.43 23.51
CA HIS A 83 1.27 -9.87 23.55
C HIS A 83 0.05 -10.48 24.29
N PRO A 84 -0.61 -11.53 23.75
CA PRO A 84 -1.87 -12.05 24.29
C PRO A 84 -1.73 -12.78 25.64
N GLY A 85 -0.51 -13.17 26.01
CA GLY A 85 -0.21 -13.70 27.35
C GLY A 85 0.44 -12.65 28.25
N THR A 86 0.12 -12.67 29.55
CA THR A 86 0.99 -12.08 30.57
C THR A 86 2.35 -12.76 30.43
N VAL A 87 3.34 -12.03 29.92
CA VAL A 87 4.73 -12.44 30.07
C VAL A 87 4.91 -12.63 31.58
N GLY A 88 5.01 -13.88 32.03
CA GLY A 88 5.08 -14.18 33.45
C GLY A 88 6.22 -13.39 34.07
N GLU A 89 6.02 -12.92 35.32
CA GLU A 89 7.03 -12.19 36.11
C GLU A 89 8.40 -12.90 36.15
N GLU A 90 8.47 -14.17 35.76
CA GLU A 90 9.67 -15.01 35.70
C GLU A 90 10.53 -14.82 34.43
N THR A 91 9.98 -14.30 33.32
CA THR A 91 10.75 -13.98 32.10
C THR A 91 10.65 -12.49 31.81
N LYS A 92 11.67 -11.70 32.14
CA LYS A 92 11.78 -10.25 31.85
C LYS A 92 11.88 -9.91 30.34
N ALA A 93 11.36 -10.75 29.44
CA ALA A 93 11.44 -10.53 28.00
C ALA A 93 10.39 -9.50 27.57
N GLU A 94 10.82 -8.41 26.92
CA GLU A 94 9.89 -7.46 26.29
C GLU A 94 9.31 -8.11 25.02
N ALA A 95 7.98 -8.20 24.94
CA ALA A 95 7.30 -8.91 23.87
C ALA A 95 6.07 -8.14 23.37
N THR A 96 5.84 -8.24 22.08
CA THR A 96 4.64 -7.76 21.38
C THR A 96 3.93 -8.96 20.74
N VAL A 97 2.78 -8.73 20.11
CA VAL A 97 2.11 -9.80 19.36
C VAL A 97 2.95 -10.36 18.20
N PHE A 98 3.95 -9.61 17.71
CA PHE A 98 4.77 -9.99 16.55
C PHE A 98 6.21 -10.38 16.89
N THR A 99 6.81 -9.74 17.89
CA THR A 99 8.26 -9.80 18.17
C THR A 99 8.56 -10.02 19.64
N VAL A 100 9.67 -10.69 19.93
CA VAL A 100 10.21 -10.87 21.28
C VAL A 100 11.67 -10.44 21.32
N CYS A 101 12.03 -9.69 22.36
CA CYS A 101 13.41 -9.34 22.67
C CYS A 101 13.94 -10.24 23.79
N SER A 102 15.01 -10.97 23.51
CA SER A 102 15.65 -11.87 24.47
C SER A 102 16.35 -11.06 25.57
N PRO A 103 16.06 -11.32 26.86
CA PRO A 103 16.64 -10.56 27.97
C PRO A 103 18.13 -10.86 28.19
N ASN A 104 18.67 -11.93 27.60
CA ASN A 104 20.05 -12.37 27.83
C ASN A 104 21.06 -11.67 26.91
N ASP A 105 20.67 -11.42 25.65
CA ASP A 105 21.56 -10.90 24.60
C ASP A 105 20.97 -9.71 23.84
N GLY A 106 19.72 -9.32 24.12
CA GLY A 106 19.02 -8.24 23.43
C GLY A 106 18.65 -8.58 21.99
N SER A 107 18.73 -9.86 21.59
CA SER A 107 18.37 -10.27 20.23
C SER A 107 16.87 -10.23 20.03
N VAL A 108 16.44 -9.60 18.94
CA VAL A 108 15.03 -9.53 18.54
C VAL A 108 14.72 -10.60 17.52
N THR A 109 13.66 -11.37 17.77
CA THR A 109 13.16 -12.39 16.85
C THR A 109 11.66 -12.26 16.63
N LEU A 110 11.17 -12.74 15.49
CA LEU A 110 9.73 -12.87 15.23
C LEU A 110 9.16 -14.01 16.08
N TRP A 111 7.97 -13.80 16.64
CA TRP A 111 7.25 -14.85 17.36
C TRP A 111 6.75 -15.93 16.38
N ARG A 112 6.85 -17.21 16.76
CA ARG A 112 6.60 -18.35 15.87
C ARG A 112 5.14 -18.40 15.38
N ASP A 113 4.20 -18.13 16.28
CA ASP A 113 2.76 -18.20 16.03
C ASP A 113 2.14 -16.80 15.94
N ARG A 114 2.93 -15.81 15.51
CA ARG A 114 2.43 -14.43 15.38
C ARG A 114 1.30 -14.34 14.35
N PRO A 115 0.34 -13.42 14.52
CA PRO A 115 -0.59 -13.07 13.46
C PRO A 115 0.15 -12.46 12.26
N ALA A 116 -0.48 -12.53 11.09
CA ALA A 116 -0.03 -11.78 9.93
C ALA A 116 -0.42 -10.30 10.07
N LEU A 117 0.51 -9.40 9.76
CA LEU A 117 0.31 -7.96 9.78
C LEU A 117 -0.15 -7.49 8.40
N LEU A 118 -1.44 -7.16 8.29
CA LEU A 118 -2.04 -6.55 7.11
C LEU A 118 -2.05 -5.04 7.28
N VAL A 119 -1.67 -4.28 6.25
CA VAL A 119 -1.73 -2.82 6.29
C VAL A 119 -2.48 -2.25 5.09
N SER A 120 -3.34 -1.27 5.34
CA SER A 120 -3.96 -0.45 4.31
C SER A 120 -3.77 1.01 4.69
N SER A 121 -3.00 1.75 3.89
CA SER A 121 -2.98 3.21 3.99
C SER A 121 -4.18 3.80 3.26
N THR A 122 -4.70 4.92 3.75
CA THR A 122 -5.94 5.52 3.23
C THR A 122 -5.99 7.02 3.47
N SER A 123 -6.66 7.72 2.56
CA SER A 123 -7.05 9.12 2.72
C SER A 123 -8.50 9.26 3.20
N TRP A 124 -9.18 8.15 3.48
CA TRP A 124 -10.60 8.05 3.88
C TRP A 124 -11.52 8.89 3.00
N THR A 125 -11.33 8.79 1.68
CA THR A 125 -12.09 9.48 0.65
C THR A 125 -12.97 8.50 -0.14
N GLU A 126 -13.93 9.02 -0.91
CA GLU A 126 -14.95 8.22 -1.61
C GLU A 126 -14.39 7.24 -2.67
N ASP A 127 -13.17 7.50 -3.15
CA ASP A 127 -12.43 6.65 -4.08
C ASP A 127 -11.79 5.42 -3.43
N GLU A 128 -11.93 5.26 -2.11
CA GLU A 128 -11.45 4.13 -1.31
C GLU A 128 -12.62 3.45 -0.58
N ASP A 129 -13.29 2.49 -1.24
CA ASP A 129 -14.39 1.74 -0.64
C ASP A 129 -13.88 0.63 0.30
N PHE A 130 -13.75 0.97 1.59
CA PHE A 130 -13.34 0.03 2.63
C PHE A 130 -14.38 -1.05 2.94
N SER A 131 -15.63 -0.91 2.50
CA SER A 131 -16.62 -1.99 2.70
C SER A 131 -16.17 -3.28 2.01
N ILE A 132 -15.35 -3.19 0.97
CA ILE A 132 -14.77 -4.34 0.27
C ILE A 132 -13.82 -5.12 1.18
N LEU A 133 -12.89 -4.43 1.85
CA LEU A 133 -11.95 -5.06 2.79
C LEU A 133 -12.69 -5.59 4.01
N LEU A 134 -13.59 -4.82 4.60
CA LEU A 134 -14.33 -5.25 5.80
C LEU A 134 -15.18 -6.50 5.52
N LYS A 135 -15.89 -6.55 4.37
CA LYS A 135 -16.63 -7.75 3.95
C LYS A 135 -15.72 -8.95 3.68
N ALA A 136 -14.58 -8.73 3.03
CA ALA A 136 -13.62 -9.81 2.77
C ALA A 136 -13.11 -10.44 4.07
N LEU A 137 -12.87 -9.63 5.10
CA LEU A 137 -12.41 -10.09 6.41
C LEU A 137 -13.53 -10.81 7.19
N GLU A 138 -14.70 -10.17 7.35
CA GLU A 138 -15.78 -10.68 8.18
C GLU A 138 -16.54 -11.86 7.55
N ALA A 139 -16.96 -11.74 6.29
CA ALA A 139 -17.84 -12.74 5.68
C ALA A 139 -17.06 -13.96 5.19
N GLU A 140 -15.90 -13.73 4.58
CA GLU A 140 -15.16 -14.76 3.85
C GLU A 140 -13.96 -15.27 4.65
N TYR A 141 -13.05 -14.39 5.12
CA TYR A 141 -11.83 -14.83 5.81
C TYR A 141 -12.12 -15.56 7.14
N GLU A 142 -12.96 -14.98 8.00
CA GLU A 142 -13.48 -15.67 9.19
C GLU A 142 -14.25 -16.94 8.81
N GLY A 143 -15.02 -16.91 7.72
CA GLY A 143 -15.74 -18.06 7.19
C GLY A 143 -14.81 -19.22 6.81
N TYR A 144 -13.67 -18.93 6.18
CA TYR A 144 -12.65 -19.92 5.85
C TYR A 144 -12.05 -20.57 7.09
N ILE A 145 -11.78 -19.80 8.14
CA ILE A 145 -11.23 -20.31 9.41
C ILE A 145 -12.28 -21.16 10.12
N ARG A 146 -13.53 -20.67 10.25
CA ARG A 146 -14.66 -21.44 10.83
C ARG A 146 -14.95 -22.72 10.04
N GLY A 147 -14.71 -22.71 8.74
CA GLY A 147 -14.79 -23.86 7.84
C GLY A 147 -13.59 -24.82 7.92
N GLY A 148 -12.61 -24.58 8.79
CA GLY A 148 -11.47 -25.48 9.04
C GLY A 148 -10.22 -25.19 8.18
N SER A 149 -10.16 -24.06 7.47
CA SER A 149 -8.93 -23.65 6.78
C SER A 149 -7.87 -23.23 7.80
N LEU A 150 -6.63 -23.73 7.62
CA LEU A 150 -5.49 -23.35 8.45
C LEU A 150 -4.93 -22.00 7.99
N LEU A 151 -5.50 -20.90 8.50
CA LEU A 151 -5.06 -19.53 8.24
C LEU A 151 -4.62 -18.86 9.55
N PRO A 152 -3.63 -17.95 9.51
CA PRO A 152 -3.21 -17.23 10.70
C PRO A 152 -4.28 -16.23 11.15
N SER A 153 -4.26 -15.88 12.45
CA SER A 153 -4.94 -14.65 12.90
C SER A 153 -4.33 -13.43 12.20
N LEU A 154 -5.12 -12.36 12.09
CA LEU A 154 -4.71 -11.12 11.45
C LEU A 154 -4.71 -9.96 12.44
N VAL A 155 -3.73 -9.08 12.28
CA VAL A 155 -3.81 -7.70 12.76
C VAL A 155 -3.84 -6.82 11.52
N CYS A 156 -4.98 -6.17 11.28
CA CYS A 156 -5.20 -5.28 10.14
C CYS A 156 -5.10 -3.83 10.59
N VAL A 157 -4.05 -3.16 10.15
CA VAL A 157 -3.82 -1.74 10.40
C VAL A 157 -4.38 -0.92 9.25
N ILE A 158 -5.36 -0.07 9.52
CA ILE A 158 -5.90 0.88 8.56
C ILE A 158 -5.51 2.31 8.98
N THR A 159 -4.48 2.85 8.34
CA THR A 159 -3.86 4.13 8.75
C THR A 159 -4.17 5.27 7.80
N GLY A 160 -4.36 6.46 8.38
CA GLY A 160 -4.57 7.70 7.63
C GLY A 160 -5.66 8.59 8.21
N LYS A 161 -5.96 9.66 7.46
CA LYS A 161 -6.92 10.70 7.87
C LYS A 161 -7.74 11.18 6.68
N GLY A 162 -9.03 11.35 6.93
CA GLY A 162 -9.95 11.99 5.99
C GLY A 162 -11.41 11.86 6.42
N PRO A 163 -12.32 12.35 5.58
CA PRO A 163 -13.71 12.59 5.95
C PRO A 163 -14.50 11.33 6.30
N GLN A 164 -14.21 10.19 5.68
CA GLN A 164 -14.95 8.94 5.90
C GLN A 164 -14.42 8.09 7.08
N LYS A 165 -13.37 8.53 7.79
CA LYS A 165 -12.74 7.74 8.86
C LYS A 165 -13.75 7.31 9.93
N GLU A 166 -14.55 8.25 10.40
CA GLU A 166 -15.54 8.00 11.46
C GLU A 166 -16.69 7.09 10.98
N HIS A 167 -17.05 7.17 9.70
CA HIS A 167 -18.04 6.29 9.11
C HIS A 167 -17.55 4.82 9.15
N TYR A 168 -16.34 4.57 8.66
CA TYR A 168 -15.79 3.21 8.65
C TYR A 168 -15.43 2.71 10.05
N ARG A 169 -15.03 3.60 10.97
CA ARG A 169 -14.82 3.22 12.37
C ARG A 169 -16.08 2.59 12.98
N LYS A 170 -17.24 3.20 12.78
CA LYS A 170 -18.53 2.64 13.25
C LYS A 170 -18.86 1.30 12.61
N LEU A 171 -18.50 1.11 11.33
CA LEU A 171 -18.66 -0.18 10.67
C LEU A 171 -17.74 -1.22 11.30
N ILE A 172 -16.46 -0.91 11.49
CA ILE A 172 -15.47 -1.77 12.15
C ILE A 172 -15.94 -2.19 13.54
N ASP A 173 -16.43 -1.24 14.36
CA ASP A 173 -16.93 -1.51 15.71
C ASP A 173 -18.17 -2.43 15.74
N SER A 174 -18.86 -2.57 14.59
CA SER A 174 -20.03 -3.45 14.45
C SER A 174 -19.71 -4.84 13.90
N LEU A 175 -18.47 -5.10 13.50
CA LEU A 175 -18.08 -6.38 12.91
C LEU A 175 -17.95 -7.49 13.97
N HIS A 176 -18.22 -8.71 13.55
CA HIS A 176 -18.07 -9.92 14.39
C HIS A 176 -16.83 -10.72 13.98
N LEU A 177 -15.68 -10.31 14.52
CA LEU A 177 -14.36 -10.88 14.21
C LEU A 177 -13.81 -11.66 15.41
N ASP A 178 -13.32 -12.87 15.17
CA ASP A 178 -12.73 -13.76 16.18
C ASP A 178 -11.22 -13.92 15.97
N HIS A 179 -10.77 -13.92 14.71
CA HIS A 179 -9.39 -14.14 14.31
C HIS A 179 -8.75 -12.90 13.68
N VAL A 180 -9.54 -11.86 13.41
CA VAL A 180 -9.08 -10.60 12.81
C VAL A 180 -9.24 -9.45 13.80
N ASN A 181 -8.11 -8.82 14.15
CA ASN A 181 -8.10 -7.59 14.93
C ASN A 181 -7.85 -6.40 13.99
N ILE A 182 -8.77 -5.43 13.95
CA ILE A 182 -8.62 -4.22 13.13
C ILE A 182 -8.30 -3.04 14.04
N CYS A 183 -7.24 -2.29 13.72
CA CYS A 183 -6.94 -1.04 14.42
C CYS A 183 -6.67 0.09 13.42
N THR A 184 -7.01 1.32 13.81
CA THR A 184 -6.88 2.51 12.94
C THR A 184 -5.93 3.56 13.54
N PRO A 185 -4.65 3.22 13.75
CA PRO A 185 -3.72 4.08 14.45
C PRO A 185 -3.47 5.38 13.69
N TRP A 186 -3.17 6.44 14.46
CA TRP A 186 -2.42 7.57 13.92
C TRP A 186 -0.93 7.19 13.94
N LEU A 187 -0.24 7.42 12.82
CA LEU A 187 1.20 7.21 12.70
C LEU A 187 1.86 8.55 12.41
N GLU A 188 2.97 8.81 13.09
CA GLU A 188 3.85 9.90 12.72
C GLU A 188 4.47 9.62 11.34
N ALA A 189 4.90 10.68 10.65
CA ALA A 189 5.43 10.57 9.29
C ALA A 189 6.64 9.61 9.19
N GLU A 190 7.45 9.55 10.25
CA GLU A 190 8.62 8.67 10.36
C GLU A 190 8.24 7.21 10.64
N ASP A 191 7.09 6.98 11.29
CA ASP A 191 6.62 5.64 11.65
C ASP A 191 5.91 4.94 10.49
N TYR A 192 5.39 5.70 9.53
CA TYR A 192 4.67 5.15 8.39
C TYR A 192 5.56 4.24 7.52
N PRO A 193 6.75 4.65 7.05
CA PRO A 193 7.66 3.76 6.33
C PRO A 193 8.09 2.54 7.17
N LEU A 194 8.30 2.73 8.48
CA LEU A 194 8.66 1.64 9.39
C LEU A 194 7.56 0.59 9.47
N LEU A 195 6.29 1.00 9.60
CA LEU A 195 5.16 0.08 9.62
C LEU A 195 5.03 -0.67 8.29
N LEU A 196 5.10 0.03 7.16
CA LEU A 196 5.05 -0.62 5.84
C LEU A 196 6.17 -1.64 5.68
N GLY A 197 7.40 -1.28 6.06
CA GLY A 197 8.56 -2.18 6.03
C GLY A 197 8.52 -3.32 7.04
N SER A 198 7.59 -3.29 8.00
CA SER A 198 7.35 -4.35 9.00
C SER A 198 6.16 -5.24 8.64
N SER A 199 5.32 -4.83 7.69
CA SER A 199 4.06 -5.51 7.36
C SER A 199 4.27 -6.74 6.47
N ASP A 200 3.34 -7.68 6.52
CA ASP A 200 3.39 -8.92 5.74
C ASP A 200 2.74 -8.75 4.37
N LEU A 201 1.61 -8.05 4.31
CA LEU A 201 0.84 -7.80 3.11
C LEU A 201 0.20 -6.40 3.15
N GLY A 202 0.21 -5.71 2.02
CA GLY A 202 -0.54 -4.47 1.82
C GLY A 202 -1.89 -4.71 1.14
N VAL A 203 -2.91 -3.94 1.49
CA VAL A 203 -4.16 -3.83 0.71
C VAL A 203 -4.30 -2.39 0.23
N CYS A 204 -4.56 -2.22 -1.06
CA CYS A 204 -4.82 -0.90 -1.64
C CYS A 204 -6.20 -0.86 -2.28
N LEU A 205 -7.08 -0.04 -1.72
CA LEU A 205 -8.43 0.20 -2.22
C LEU A 205 -8.56 1.49 -3.04
N HIS A 206 -7.48 2.26 -3.15
CA HIS A 206 -7.48 3.52 -3.89
C HIS A 206 -7.59 3.25 -5.39
N LYS A 207 -8.66 3.77 -5.99
CA LYS A 207 -8.82 3.88 -7.44
C LYS A 207 -8.54 5.31 -7.87
N SER A 208 -7.67 5.52 -8.85
CA SER A 208 -7.58 6.84 -9.48
C SER A 208 -8.95 7.22 -10.05
N SER A 209 -9.49 8.36 -9.63
CA SER A 209 -10.77 8.87 -10.14
C SER A 209 -10.77 9.12 -11.65
N SER A 210 -9.58 9.42 -12.23
CA SER A 210 -9.38 9.52 -13.68
C SER A 210 -9.15 8.14 -14.32
N GLY A 211 -8.68 7.16 -13.53
CA GLY A 211 -8.19 5.87 -14.02
C GLY A 211 -6.84 5.96 -14.74
N LEU A 212 -6.17 7.12 -14.66
CA LEU A 212 -4.93 7.40 -15.38
C LEU A 212 -3.72 7.45 -14.44
N ASP A 213 -3.90 7.78 -13.17
CA ASP A 213 -2.79 7.95 -12.22
C ASP A 213 -2.40 6.63 -11.55
N LEU A 214 -1.19 6.52 -11.01
CA LEU A 214 -0.80 5.38 -10.18
C LEU A 214 -1.20 5.60 -8.71
N PRO A 215 -1.50 4.53 -7.95
CA PRO A 215 -1.76 4.67 -6.53
C PRO A 215 -0.43 4.83 -5.79
N MET A 216 -0.10 6.05 -5.37
CA MET A 216 1.14 6.37 -4.63
C MET A 216 1.35 5.47 -3.40
N LYS A 217 0.26 5.07 -2.74
CA LYS A 217 0.29 4.14 -1.61
C LYS A 217 0.92 2.80 -1.96
N VAL A 218 0.67 2.26 -3.16
CA VAL A 218 1.32 1.03 -3.62
C VAL A 218 2.78 1.27 -3.97
N VAL A 219 3.12 2.45 -4.50
CA VAL A 219 4.52 2.85 -4.76
C VAL A 219 5.31 2.81 -3.45
N ASP A 220 4.79 3.40 -2.37
CA ASP A 220 5.38 3.38 -1.03
C ASP A 220 5.57 1.94 -0.51
N MET A 221 4.51 1.11 -0.60
CA MET A 221 4.54 -0.30 -0.18
C MET A 221 5.60 -1.10 -0.95
N PHE A 222 5.71 -0.90 -2.27
CA PHE A 222 6.73 -1.54 -3.09
C PHE A 222 8.15 -1.09 -2.73
N GLY A 223 8.34 0.18 -2.35
CA GLY A 223 9.61 0.65 -1.78
C GLY A 223 10.05 -0.15 -0.55
N CYS A 224 9.09 -0.55 0.28
CA CYS A 224 9.30 -1.40 1.45
C CYS A 224 9.46 -2.92 1.15
N CYS A 225 9.49 -3.32 -0.13
CA CYS A 225 9.32 -4.72 -0.56
C CYS A 225 8.06 -5.37 0.06
N LEU A 226 6.96 -4.64 0.18
CA LEU A 226 5.70 -5.14 0.69
C LEU A 226 4.81 -5.56 -0.49
N PRO A 227 4.52 -6.87 -0.68
CA PRO A 227 3.54 -7.32 -1.66
C PRO A 227 2.18 -6.69 -1.38
N VAL A 228 1.36 -6.49 -2.41
CA VAL A 228 0.03 -5.89 -2.25
C VAL A 228 -1.06 -6.72 -2.94
N CYS A 229 -2.26 -6.67 -2.37
CA CYS A 229 -3.50 -6.87 -3.11
C CYS A 229 -4.06 -5.47 -3.44
N ALA A 230 -4.28 -5.14 -4.70
CA ALA A 230 -4.74 -3.82 -5.12
C ALA A 230 -6.03 -3.90 -5.97
N ILE A 231 -6.97 -2.99 -5.71
CA ILE A 231 -8.25 -3.01 -6.41
C ILE A 231 -8.11 -2.56 -7.86
N SER A 232 -8.73 -3.27 -8.80
CA SER A 232 -8.55 -3.08 -10.24
C SER A 232 -9.05 -1.72 -10.73
N PHE A 233 -8.21 -1.05 -11.52
CA PHE A 233 -8.54 0.08 -12.39
C PHE A 233 -7.52 0.18 -13.54
N ASN A 234 -7.77 1.07 -14.50
CA ASN A 234 -7.14 1.05 -15.83
C ASN A 234 -5.60 1.14 -15.84
N SER A 235 -5.00 2.08 -15.12
CA SER A 235 -3.53 2.26 -15.06
C SER A 235 -2.81 1.34 -14.06
N LEU A 236 -3.54 0.65 -13.18
CA LEU A 236 -2.93 -0.20 -12.14
C LEU A 236 -1.96 -1.27 -12.67
N PRO A 237 -2.25 -1.97 -13.79
CA PRO A 237 -1.36 -3.00 -14.32
C PRO A 237 0.02 -2.47 -14.75
N GLU A 238 0.22 -1.16 -14.86
CA GLU A 238 1.54 -0.58 -15.10
C GLU A 238 2.45 -0.72 -13.88
N LEU A 239 1.88 -0.69 -12.67
CA LEU A 239 2.58 -0.82 -11.39
C LEU A 239 2.47 -2.24 -10.81
N VAL A 240 1.24 -2.75 -10.63
CA VAL A 240 1.00 -4.09 -10.05
C VAL A 240 0.86 -5.11 -11.18
N LYS A 241 1.82 -6.01 -11.28
CA LYS A 241 1.83 -7.15 -12.20
C LYS A 241 1.22 -8.35 -11.48
N HIS A 242 -0.04 -8.66 -11.81
CA HIS A 242 -0.79 -9.75 -11.20
C HIS A 242 -0.01 -11.06 -11.26
N ASP A 243 0.07 -11.77 -10.13
CA ASP A 243 0.84 -13.01 -9.95
C ASP A 243 2.37 -12.88 -10.14
N GLU A 244 2.92 -11.65 -10.21
CA GLU A 244 4.37 -11.42 -10.27
C GLU A 244 4.90 -10.64 -9.06
N ASN A 245 4.30 -9.50 -8.74
CA ASN A 245 4.72 -8.62 -7.63
C ASN A 245 3.60 -8.30 -6.64
N GLY A 246 2.39 -8.79 -6.91
CA GLY A 246 1.19 -8.58 -6.13
C GLY A 246 -0.02 -9.21 -6.82
N LEU A 247 -1.20 -8.98 -6.26
CA LEU A 247 -2.46 -9.43 -6.83
C LEU A 247 -3.37 -8.23 -7.09
N ILE A 248 -4.25 -8.40 -8.05
CA ILE A 248 -5.24 -7.40 -8.45
C ILE A 248 -6.60 -8.02 -8.20
N PHE A 249 -7.49 -7.34 -7.50
CA PHE A 249 -8.84 -7.84 -7.20
C PHE A 249 -9.92 -6.85 -7.64
N ARG A 250 -11.17 -7.30 -7.76
CA ARG A 250 -12.30 -6.48 -8.20
C ARG A 250 -13.33 -6.25 -7.10
N ASP A 251 -13.46 -7.22 -6.20
CA ASP A 251 -14.46 -7.25 -5.14
C ASP A 251 -13.95 -7.95 -3.88
N SER A 252 -14.83 -8.07 -2.87
CA SER A 252 -14.50 -8.64 -1.57
C SER A 252 -14.24 -10.14 -1.62
N ALA A 253 -14.90 -10.87 -2.53
CA ALA A 253 -14.73 -12.31 -2.65
C ALA A 253 -13.35 -12.62 -3.22
N GLU A 254 -12.97 -11.93 -4.31
CA GLU A 254 -11.66 -12.08 -4.91
C GLU A 254 -10.55 -11.66 -3.93
N LEU A 255 -10.72 -10.56 -3.19
CA LEU A 255 -9.78 -10.17 -2.15
C LEU A 255 -9.63 -11.27 -1.08
N ALA A 256 -10.73 -11.85 -0.60
CA ALA A 256 -10.68 -12.90 0.42
C ALA A 256 -9.98 -14.18 -0.07
N GLU A 257 -10.26 -14.61 -1.30
CA GLU A 257 -9.55 -15.74 -1.92
C GLU A 257 -8.05 -15.47 -2.05
N GLN A 258 -7.68 -14.24 -2.42
CA GLN A 258 -6.28 -13.82 -2.51
C GLN A 258 -5.61 -13.81 -1.13
N LEU A 259 -6.27 -13.28 -0.09
CA LEU A 259 -5.79 -13.34 1.30
C LEU A 259 -5.56 -14.80 1.75
N LYS A 260 -6.52 -15.69 1.49
CA LYS A 260 -6.41 -17.12 1.77
C LYS A 260 -5.22 -17.74 1.03
N SER A 261 -5.07 -17.48 -0.27
CA SER A 261 -3.98 -18.04 -1.07
C SER A 261 -2.61 -17.54 -0.62
N LEU A 262 -2.48 -16.27 -0.22
CA LEU A 262 -1.21 -15.67 0.18
C LEU A 262 -0.78 -16.07 1.59
N LEU A 263 -1.74 -16.25 2.49
CA LEU A 263 -1.48 -16.51 3.92
C LEU A 263 -1.57 -17.99 4.30
N SER A 264 -1.94 -18.86 3.37
CA SER A 264 -1.85 -20.31 3.57
C SER A 264 -0.40 -20.74 3.83
N GLY A 265 -0.15 -21.35 5.00
CA GLY A 265 1.20 -21.78 5.41
C GLY A 265 2.06 -20.67 6.04
N PHE A 266 1.49 -19.50 6.30
CA PHE A 266 2.13 -18.44 7.09
C PHE A 266 2.54 -18.97 8.48
N PRO A 267 3.70 -18.58 9.04
CA PRO A 267 4.63 -17.53 8.61
C PRO A 267 5.73 -17.96 7.63
N SER A 268 5.63 -19.13 6.98
CA SER A 268 6.64 -19.55 5.99
C SER A 268 6.70 -18.58 4.80
N LEU A 269 7.93 -18.37 4.28
CA LEU A 269 8.20 -17.59 3.08
C LEU A 269 8.26 -18.44 1.80
N ASP A 270 8.00 -19.75 1.89
CA ASP A 270 8.11 -20.66 0.73
C ASP A 270 6.94 -20.54 -0.26
N GLY A 271 5.92 -19.74 0.06
CA GLY A 271 4.73 -19.53 -0.75
C GLY A 271 4.77 -18.30 -1.68
N LYS A 272 3.62 -18.00 -2.31
CA LYS A 272 3.44 -16.84 -3.21
C LYS A 272 3.84 -15.52 -2.55
N LEU A 273 3.51 -15.34 -1.27
CA LEU A 273 3.82 -14.10 -0.54
C LEU A 273 5.33 -13.83 -0.46
N GLY A 274 6.12 -14.86 -0.15
CA GLY A 274 7.58 -14.75 -0.13
C GLY A 274 8.18 -14.55 -1.52
N ALA A 275 7.62 -15.20 -2.55
CA ALA A 275 8.03 -15.01 -3.94
C ALA A 275 7.83 -13.57 -4.42
N PHE A 276 6.67 -12.97 -4.16
CA PHE A 276 6.41 -11.55 -4.51
C PHE A 276 7.35 -10.61 -3.76
N ARG A 277 7.60 -10.88 -2.47
CA ARG A 277 8.52 -10.08 -1.66
C ARG A 277 9.96 -10.16 -2.19
N ALA A 278 10.42 -11.34 -2.61
CA ALA A 278 11.72 -11.53 -3.22
C ALA A 278 11.82 -10.79 -4.57
N LYS A 279 10.78 -10.88 -5.40
CA LYS A 279 10.69 -10.14 -6.66
C LYS A 279 10.82 -8.63 -6.45
N LEU A 280 10.01 -8.06 -5.55
CA LEU A 280 10.04 -6.64 -5.23
C LEU A 280 11.42 -6.16 -4.76
N CYS A 281 12.09 -6.96 -3.92
CA CYS A 281 13.44 -6.61 -3.48
C CYS A 281 14.49 -6.73 -4.58
N SER A 282 14.35 -7.67 -5.51
CA SER A 282 15.26 -7.79 -6.65
C SER A 282 15.06 -6.67 -7.70
N SER A 283 13.88 -6.04 -7.73
CA SER A 283 13.55 -4.98 -8.69
C SER A 283 13.81 -3.55 -8.15
N ARG A 284 14.49 -3.41 -7.01
CA ARG A 284 14.74 -2.10 -6.36
C ARG A 284 15.88 -1.28 -6.99
N ASP A 285 16.54 -1.82 -8.01
CA ASP A 285 17.77 -1.23 -8.59
C ASP A 285 17.57 0.08 -9.38
N GLN A 286 16.35 0.63 -9.44
CA GLN A 286 16.10 1.94 -10.06
C GLN A 286 15.43 2.86 -9.06
N CYS A 287 16.22 3.77 -8.47
CA CYS A 287 15.68 4.84 -7.66
C CYS A 287 15.03 5.92 -8.55
N TRP A 288 14.39 6.91 -7.92
CA TRP A 288 13.78 8.01 -8.65
C TRP A 288 14.82 8.78 -9.49
N ASP A 289 16.01 9.03 -8.93
CA ASP A 289 17.09 9.73 -9.63
C ASP A 289 17.58 8.95 -10.86
N ASP A 290 17.74 7.62 -10.75
CA ASP A 290 18.11 6.77 -11.89
C ASP A 290 17.06 6.82 -13.00
N ASN A 291 15.78 6.76 -12.62
CA ASN A 291 14.65 6.81 -13.54
C ASN A 291 14.55 8.18 -14.23
N TRP A 292 14.84 9.25 -13.49
CA TRP A 292 14.94 10.61 -14.02
C TRP A 292 16.08 10.75 -15.02
N ASP A 293 17.28 10.29 -14.67
CA ASP A 293 18.47 10.37 -15.51
C ASP A 293 18.35 9.52 -16.79
N GLN A 294 17.63 8.40 -16.72
CA GLN A 294 17.39 7.55 -17.89
C GLN A 294 16.31 8.11 -18.82
N THR A 295 15.32 8.83 -18.28
CA THR A 295 14.12 9.21 -19.04
C THR A 295 14.10 10.70 -19.40
N VAL A 296 14.37 11.58 -18.44
CA VAL A 296 14.22 13.03 -18.60
C VAL A 296 15.51 13.68 -19.07
N LEU A 297 16.66 13.29 -18.52
CA LEU A 297 17.95 13.88 -18.90
C LEU A 297 18.25 13.81 -20.41
N PRO A 298 17.97 12.70 -21.13
CA PRO A 298 18.16 12.64 -22.57
C PRO A 298 17.25 13.61 -23.33
N LEU A 299 16.01 13.81 -22.86
CA LEU A 299 15.07 14.77 -23.46
C LEU A 299 15.61 16.20 -23.33
N LEU A 300 16.10 16.57 -22.16
CA LEU A 300 16.70 17.89 -21.95
C LEU A 300 17.94 18.10 -22.82
N ARG A 301 18.81 17.08 -22.93
CA ARG A 301 20.00 17.16 -23.79
C ARG A 301 19.65 17.33 -25.27
N SER A 302 18.55 16.74 -25.73
CA SER A 302 18.08 16.90 -27.12
C SER A 302 17.57 18.31 -27.45
N LEU A 303 17.20 19.10 -26.43
CA LEU A 303 16.80 20.50 -26.59
C LEU A 303 17.98 21.47 -26.61
N SER A 304 19.11 21.06 -26.03
CA SER A 304 20.36 21.83 -26.10
C SER A 304 20.85 21.84 -27.55
N LEU A 305 20.89 23.02 -28.19
CA LEU A 305 21.52 23.20 -29.50
C LEU A 305 22.96 22.64 -29.47
N PRO A 306 23.47 22.09 -30.58
CA PRO A 306 24.89 21.73 -30.65
C PRO A 306 25.74 22.96 -30.31
N GLU A 307 26.74 22.80 -29.44
CA GLU A 307 27.69 23.86 -29.14
C GLU A 307 28.35 24.34 -30.45
N PRO A 308 28.56 25.67 -30.61
CA PRO A 308 29.05 26.29 -31.83
C PRO A 308 30.47 25.86 -32.21
#